data_AF-A0A1U9KA22-F1
#
_entry.id   AF-A0A1U9KA22-F1
#
_cell.length_a   1.000
_cell.length_b   1.000
_cell.length_c   1.000
_cell.angle_alpha   90.00
_cell.angle_beta   90.00
_cell.angle_gamma   90.00
#
_symmetry.space_group_name_H-M   'P 1'
#
loop_
_entity.id
_entity.type
_entity.pdbx_description
1 polymer ?
#
loop_
_entity_poly.entity_id
_entity_poly.type
_entity_poly.pdbx_seq_one_letter_code
_entity_poly.pdbx_strand_id
1 'polypeptide(L)'
;MDVRLNVLNINVMSHNSGVFSGSNHQPFWRTACKTNVGFGRVVGEMNHTVNTINVILDNDLVDFSRREGQQGMTKQRGTNSHPPSE
;
A
#
# COMPACT_ATOMS: atom_id res chain seq x y z
N MET A 1 20.08 16.75 -19.20
CA MET A 1 20.52 15.55 -18.45
C MET A 1 20.47 14.38 -19.42
N ASP A 2 21.58 13.68 -19.62
CA ASP A 2 21.66 12.49 -20.47
C ASP A 2 21.85 11.27 -19.56
N VAL A 3 21.02 10.24 -19.72
CA VAL A 3 21.13 9.00 -18.92
C VAL A 3 21.18 7.81 -19.85
N ARG A 4 22.34 7.15 -19.86
CA ARG A 4 22.59 5.97 -20.70
C ARG A 4 22.85 4.76 -19.84
N LEU A 5 22.00 3.75 -20.01
CA LEU A 5 22.18 2.44 -19.41
C LEU A 5 22.63 1.49 -20.50
N ASN A 6 23.79 0.86 -20.32
CA ASN A 6 24.29 -0.14 -21.27
C ASN A 6 23.48 -1.44 -21.14
N VAL A 7 23.29 -1.92 -19.90
CA VAL A 7 22.37 -3.02 -19.57
C VAL A 7 21.81 -2.75 -18.17
N LEU A 8 20.49 -2.86 -18.02
CA LEU A 8 19.82 -2.90 -16.72
C LEU A 8 19.11 -4.25 -16.61
N ASN A 9 19.67 -5.15 -15.80
CA ASN A 9 19.06 -6.46 -15.57
C ASN A 9 18.45 -6.52 -14.17
N ILE A 10 17.13 -6.60 -14.10
CA ILE A 10 16.37 -6.72 -12.85
C ILE A 10 15.82 -8.13 -12.79
N ASN A 11 16.43 -8.97 -11.96
CA ASN A 11 16.05 -10.38 -11.88
C ASN A 11 14.77 -10.61 -11.08
N VAL A 12 14.58 -9.88 -9.98
CA VAL A 12 13.37 -9.94 -9.15
C VAL A 12 13.12 -8.57 -8.53
N MET A 13 11.85 -8.15 -8.55
CA MET A 13 11.32 -7.12 -7.67
C MET A 13 10.15 -7.72 -6.91
N SER A 14 9.97 -7.33 -5.65
CA SER A 14 8.83 -7.76 -4.86
C SER A 14 8.39 -6.65 -3.94
N HIS A 15 7.07 -6.49 -3.79
CA HIS A 15 6.34 -5.58 -2.89
C HIS A 15 6.88 -4.15 -2.81
N ASN A 16 6.06 -3.16 -3.20
CA ASN A 16 6.35 -1.74 -2.94
C ASN A 16 7.70 -1.26 -3.51
N SER A 17 8.08 -1.77 -4.68
CA SER A 17 9.36 -1.47 -5.33
C SER A 17 9.16 -0.67 -6.61
N GLY A 18 10.22 0.04 -7.02
CA GLY A 18 10.28 0.76 -8.28
C GLY A 18 11.73 1.04 -8.65
N VAL A 19 12.01 1.14 -9.94
CA VAL A 19 13.33 1.46 -10.48
C VAL A 19 13.22 2.75 -11.27
N PHE A 20 14.06 3.72 -10.92
CA PHE A 20 13.98 5.07 -11.47
C PHE A 20 15.34 5.52 -11.99
N SER A 21 15.32 6.22 -13.11
CA SER A 21 16.50 6.71 -13.80
C SER A 21 16.18 8.07 -14.42
N GLY A 22 17.19 8.95 -14.58
CA GLY A 22 16.95 10.34 -14.98
C GLY A 22 16.59 11.26 -13.81
N SER A 23 16.16 12.48 -14.14
CA SER A 23 15.56 13.40 -13.18
C SER A 23 14.18 12.85 -12.81
N ASN A 24 13.95 12.65 -11.52
CA ASN A 24 12.74 12.02 -11.03
C ASN A 24 12.28 12.70 -9.74
N HIS A 25 10.99 12.98 -9.65
CA HIS A 25 10.36 13.61 -8.50
C HIS A 25 9.18 12.73 -8.07
N GLN A 26 9.23 12.19 -6.83
CA GLN A 26 8.25 11.23 -6.32
C GLN A 26 7.54 11.72 -5.04
N PRO A 27 6.86 12.87 -5.11
CA PRO A 27 6.13 13.34 -3.95
C PRO A 27 4.95 12.39 -3.70
N PHE A 28 4.64 12.16 -2.42
CA PHE A 28 3.48 11.39 -1.98
C PHE A 28 3.48 9.89 -2.34
N TRP A 29 4.63 9.29 -2.63
CA TRP A 29 4.74 7.82 -2.70
C TRP A 29 4.27 7.20 -1.39
N ARG A 30 3.24 6.35 -1.42
CA ARG A 30 2.66 5.70 -0.25
C ARG A 30 2.28 4.26 -0.56
N THR A 31 2.72 3.35 0.29
CA THR A 31 2.40 1.93 0.17
C THR A 31 1.81 1.39 1.46
N ALA A 32 0.95 0.39 1.32
CA ALA A 32 0.21 -0.24 2.38
C ALA A 32 0.11 -1.73 2.04
N CYS A 33 0.44 -2.60 2.98
CA CYS A 33 0.39 -4.04 2.76
C CYS A 33 0.00 -4.73 4.06
N LYS A 34 -1.02 -5.59 3.97
CA LYS A 34 -1.33 -6.61 4.96
C LYS A 34 -1.16 -7.95 4.26
N THR A 35 -0.49 -8.89 4.93
CA THR A 35 -0.24 -10.22 4.40
C THR A 35 -0.60 -11.23 5.47
N ASN A 36 -1.62 -12.04 5.20
CA ASN A 36 -2.05 -13.13 6.05
C ASN A 36 -1.73 -14.44 5.35
N VAL A 37 -0.74 -15.17 5.84
CA VAL A 37 -0.27 -16.38 5.18
C VAL A 37 -0.21 -17.49 6.22
N GLY A 38 -1.03 -18.52 6.00
CA GLY A 38 -1.18 -19.62 6.94
C GLY A 38 -0.02 -20.60 6.81
N PHE A 39 0.13 -21.18 5.62
CA PHE A 39 1.17 -22.17 5.40
C PHE A 39 2.50 -21.61 4.87
N GLY A 40 2.45 -20.52 4.11
CA GLY A 40 3.64 -19.99 3.46
C GLY A 40 3.95 -20.68 2.14
N ARG A 41 5.20 -20.49 1.70
CA ARG A 41 5.68 -20.97 0.41
C ARG A 41 6.64 -22.14 0.63
N VAL A 42 6.44 -23.21 -0.14
CA VAL A 42 7.33 -24.37 -0.21
C VAL A 42 7.99 -24.35 -1.59
N VAL A 43 9.32 -24.32 -1.64
CA VAL A 43 10.09 -24.12 -2.89
C VAL A 43 11.33 -25.01 -2.86
N GLY A 44 11.74 -25.51 -4.03
CA GLY A 44 12.84 -26.46 -4.17
C GLY A 44 12.33 -27.87 -4.50
N GLU A 45 13.26 -28.80 -4.64
CA GLU A 45 12.95 -30.19 -4.99
C GLU A 45 12.83 -31.08 -3.74
N MET A 46 12.14 -32.22 -3.87
CA MET A 46 11.94 -33.20 -2.78
C MET A 46 11.28 -32.65 -1.51
N ASN A 47 10.40 -31.66 -1.65
CA ASN A 47 9.63 -31.14 -0.53
C ASN A 47 8.46 -32.06 -0.18
N HIS A 48 8.37 -32.44 1.10
CA HIS A 48 7.25 -33.23 1.63
C HIS A 48 6.57 -32.48 2.76
N THR A 49 5.27 -32.30 2.63
CA THR A 49 4.42 -31.63 3.62
C THR A 49 3.27 -32.57 3.96
N VAL A 50 3.18 -33.01 5.20
CA VAL A 50 2.18 -33.99 5.65
C VAL A 50 1.51 -33.47 6.91
N ASN A 51 0.20 -33.68 7.03
CA ASN A 51 -0.63 -33.31 8.17
C ASN A 51 -0.59 -31.81 8.54
N THR A 52 -0.41 -30.94 7.56
CA THR A 52 -0.40 -29.50 7.80
C THR A 52 -1.82 -28.95 7.89
N ILE A 53 -2.15 -28.36 9.04
CA ILE A 53 -3.40 -27.62 9.26
C ILE A 53 -3.02 -26.18 9.61
N ASN A 54 -3.57 -25.21 8.88
CA ASN A 54 -3.37 -23.79 9.16
C ASN A 54 -4.72 -23.12 9.33
N VAL A 55 -4.87 -22.35 10.40
CA VAL A 55 -6.04 -21.52 10.66
C VAL A 55 -5.55 -20.10 10.87
N ILE A 56 -6.06 -19.17 10.07
CA ILE A 56 -5.79 -17.74 10.23
C ILE A 56 -7.09 -17.10 10.72
N LEU A 57 -7.06 -16.55 11.93
CA LEU A 57 -8.15 -15.78 12.48
C LEU A 57 -7.70 -14.32 12.54
N ASP A 58 -8.40 -13.48 11.83
CA ASP A 58 -8.14 -12.06 11.72
C ASP A 58 -9.48 -11.36 11.92
N ASN A 59 -9.81 -11.12 13.20
CA ASN A 59 -11.15 -10.72 13.61
C ASN A 59 -11.13 -9.29 14.17
N ASP A 60 -10.69 -8.34 13.35
CA ASP A 60 -10.78 -6.92 13.62
C ASP A 60 -11.91 -6.25 12.78
N LEU A 61 -12.46 -5.12 13.26
CA LEU A 61 -13.52 -4.36 12.56
C LEU A 61 -12.96 -3.59 11.34
N VAL A 62 -11.64 -3.41 11.28
CA VAL A 62 -10.91 -2.73 10.22
C VAL A 62 -9.61 -3.49 9.96
N ASP A 63 -9.55 -4.21 8.84
CA ASP A 63 -8.42 -5.09 8.49
C ASP A 63 -7.08 -4.36 8.42
N PHE A 64 -7.04 -3.13 7.90
CA PHE A 64 -5.82 -2.37 7.72
C PHE A 64 -6.14 -0.87 7.73
N SER A 65 -5.68 -0.14 8.75
CA SER A 65 -5.90 1.31 8.81
C SER A 65 -4.90 2.05 7.91
N ARG A 66 -5.36 2.53 6.74
CA ARG A 66 -4.65 3.58 6.01
C ARG A 66 -5.05 4.90 6.65
N ARG A 67 -4.15 5.53 7.41
CA ARG A 67 -4.27 6.96 7.69
C ARG A 67 -4.05 7.68 6.35
N GLU A 68 -5.12 7.98 5.65
CA GLU A 68 -5.08 9.07 4.68
C GLU A 68 -4.67 10.31 5.46
N GLY A 69 -3.53 10.90 5.11
CA GLY A 69 -3.20 12.22 5.62
C GLY A 69 -4.39 13.12 5.29
N GLN A 70 -5.07 13.61 6.32
CA GLN A 70 -6.11 14.63 6.23
C GLN A 70 -5.59 15.76 5.33
N GLN A 71 -5.96 15.74 4.05
CA GLN A 71 -5.92 16.94 3.23
C GLN A 71 -7.23 17.66 3.53
N GLY A 72 -7.11 18.81 4.17
CA GLY A 72 -8.22 19.53 4.79
C GLY A 72 -9.39 19.74 3.84
N MET A 73 -10.55 19.20 4.20
CA MET A 73 -11.81 19.87 3.89
C MET A 73 -12.03 20.91 4.98
N THR A 74 -11.72 22.17 4.63
CA THR A 74 -12.20 23.34 5.33
C THR A 74 -13.71 23.20 5.49
N LYS A 75 -14.21 23.06 6.71
CA LYS A 75 -15.63 23.28 6.99
C LYS A 75 -15.92 24.75 6.66
N GLN A 76 -16.42 25.04 5.46
CA GLN A 76 -17.17 26.27 5.26
C GLN A 76 -18.45 26.12 6.08
N ARG A 77 -18.50 26.80 7.24
CA ARG A 77 -19.76 27.09 7.93
C ARG A 77 -20.56 28.00 7.00
N GLY A 78 -21.44 27.40 6.20
CA GLY A 78 -22.54 28.13 5.58
C GLY A 78 -23.57 28.43 6.65
N THR A 79 -23.52 29.63 7.24
CA THR A 79 -24.63 30.17 8.03
C THR A 79 -25.71 30.64 7.07
N ASN A 80 -26.75 29.83 6.87
CA ASN A 80 -28.01 30.32 6.31
C ASN A 80 -29.04 30.38 7.44
N SER A 81 -29.06 31.49 8.17
CA SER A 81 -30.23 31.91 8.94
C SER A 81 -30.80 33.16 8.27
N HIS A 82 -32.02 33.02 7.75
CA HIS A 82 -32.87 34.12 7.30
C HIS A 82 -32.89 35.28 8.31
N PRO A 83 -32.97 36.54 7.86
CA PRO A 83 -33.27 37.66 8.75
C PRO A 83 -34.74 37.58 9.22
N PRO A 84 -35.05 38.01 10.46
CA PRO A 84 -36.43 38.17 10.90
C PRO A 84 -37.08 39.33 10.13
N SER A 85 -38.31 39.13 9.68
CA SER A 85 -39.20 40.18 9.20
C SER A 85 -39.58 41.10 10.36
N GLU A 86 -39.26 42.39 10.26
CA GLU A 86 -39.98 43.47 10.95
C GLU A 86 -41.24 43.86 10.15
#